data_AF-A0A9P7FMH7-F1
#
_entry.id   AF-A0A9P7FMH7-F1
#
_cell.length_a   1.000
_cell.length_b   1.000
_cell.length_c   1.000
_cell.angle_alpha   90.00
_cell.angle_beta   90.00
_cell.angle_gamma   90.00
#
_symmetry.space_group_name_H-M   'P 1'
#
loop_
_entity.id
_entity.type
_entity.pdbx_description
1 polymer ?
#
loop_
_entity_poly.entity_id
_entity_poly.type
_entity_poly.pdbx_seq_one_letter_code
_entity_poly.pdbx_strand_id
1 'polypeptide(L)'
;MKSFPWTIVPSLLAARFSLGAVPLSSVQRVSNLQTVPNKFIVELDTIADTHGKRSLSPHEDLYKNFRKRAVGFEINREFNAQNLFVGAALTLKVSSISLRIKQS
;
A
#
# COMPACT_ATOMS: atom_id res chain seq x y z
N MET A 1 -74.83 -22.42 28.78
CA MET A 1 -74.15 -21.58 27.76
C MET A 1 -72.69 -22.00 27.74
N LYS A 2 -72.15 -22.31 26.56
CA LYS A 2 -70.91 -23.07 26.35
C LYS A 2 -69.71 -22.13 26.27
N SER A 3 -68.62 -22.51 26.97
CA SER A 3 -67.16 -22.30 26.71
C SER A 3 -66.67 -20.90 26.27
N PHE A 4 -65.52 -20.38 26.70
CA PHE A 4 -64.19 -20.90 26.31
C PHE A 4 -63.11 -19.99 26.98
N PRO A 5 -62.11 -20.50 27.71
CA PRO A 5 -61.04 -19.68 28.26
C PRO A 5 -59.95 -19.43 27.20
N TRP A 6 -59.75 -18.17 26.82
CA TRP A 6 -58.76 -17.74 25.83
C TRP A 6 -57.39 -17.57 26.50
N THR A 7 -56.56 -18.61 26.45
CA THR A 7 -55.13 -18.56 26.78
C THR A 7 -54.36 -17.87 25.65
N ILE A 8 -53.91 -16.63 25.88
CA ILE A 8 -52.97 -15.95 24.98
C ILE A 8 -51.57 -16.46 25.30
N VAL A 9 -51.10 -17.41 24.49
CA VAL A 9 -49.70 -17.86 24.45
C VAL A 9 -48.85 -16.70 23.91
N PRO A 10 -47.81 -16.22 24.63
CA PRO A 10 -46.88 -15.25 24.06
C PRO A 10 -45.90 -16.00 23.14
N SER A 11 -46.03 -15.77 21.83
CA SER A 11 -45.12 -16.32 20.84
C SER A 11 -43.72 -15.71 21.02
N LEU A 12 -42.79 -16.51 21.54
CA LEU A 12 -41.36 -16.19 21.61
C LEU A 12 -40.78 -16.17 20.20
N LEU A 13 -40.62 -14.97 19.63
CA LEU A 13 -39.80 -14.74 18.44
C LEU A 13 -38.32 -14.71 18.85
N ALA A 14 -37.73 -15.88 19.11
CA ALA A 14 -36.29 -16.01 19.32
C ALA A 14 -35.58 -15.95 17.96
N ALA A 15 -35.25 -14.74 17.50
CA ALA A 15 -34.36 -14.55 16.35
C ALA A 15 -32.98 -15.13 16.68
N ARG A 16 -32.60 -16.22 15.99
CA ARG A 16 -31.27 -16.82 16.13
C ARG A 16 -30.28 -16.04 15.30
N PHE A 17 -29.51 -15.16 15.94
CA PHE A 17 -28.29 -14.63 15.35
C PHE A 17 -27.24 -15.74 15.30
N SER A 18 -26.95 -16.27 14.10
CA SER A 18 -25.77 -17.09 13.89
C SER A 18 -24.56 -16.17 13.71
N LEU A 19 -23.64 -16.17 14.68
CA LEU A 19 -22.29 -15.67 14.45
C LEU A 19 -21.55 -16.68 13.57
N GLY A 20 -21.49 -16.40 12.27
CA GLY A 20 -20.64 -17.14 11.35
C GLY A 20 -19.18 -16.78 11.60
N ALA A 21 -18.42 -17.66 12.26
CA ALA A 21 -16.97 -17.56 12.30
C ALA A 21 -16.43 -17.97 10.92
N VAL A 22 -16.08 -16.98 10.09
CA VAL A 22 -15.44 -17.25 8.79
C VAL A 22 -13.97 -17.58 9.05
N PRO A 23 -13.49 -18.79 8.73
CA PRO A 23 -12.08 -19.12 8.90
C PRO A 23 -11.24 -18.25 7.97
N LEU A 24 -10.37 -17.41 8.54
CA LEU A 24 -9.46 -16.52 7.79
C LEU A 24 -8.51 -17.30 6.85
N SER A 25 -8.32 -18.59 7.09
CA SER A 25 -7.59 -19.51 6.21
C SER A 25 -8.32 -19.83 4.90
N SER A 26 -9.64 -19.60 4.83
CA SER A 26 -10.47 -19.80 3.64
C SER A 26 -10.54 -18.54 2.75
N VAL A 27 -10.02 -17.40 3.24
CA VAL A 27 -9.95 -16.17 2.45
C VAL A 27 -8.76 -16.28 1.50
N GLN A 28 -9.05 -16.52 0.23
CA GLN A 28 -8.06 -16.50 -0.84
C GLN A 28 -7.46 -15.09 -0.91
N ARG A 29 -6.17 -14.96 -0.57
CA ARG A 29 -5.45 -13.68 -0.60
C ARG A 29 -5.09 -13.30 -2.04
N VAL A 30 -6.10 -13.12 -2.88
CA VAL A 30 -5.95 -12.52 -4.21
C VAL A 30 -6.10 -11.01 -4.07
N SER A 31 -4.97 -10.32 -4.19
CA SER A 31 -4.94 -8.86 -4.28
C SER A 31 -5.41 -8.45 -5.68
N ASN A 32 -6.64 -7.95 -5.79
CA ASN A 32 -7.16 -7.33 -7.02
C ASN A 32 -6.78 -5.83 -7.12
N LEU A 33 -5.79 -5.37 -6.35
CA LEU A 33 -5.37 -3.98 -6.41
C LEU A 33 -4.72 -3.71 -7.77
N GLN A 34 -5.24 -2.70 -8.47
CA GLN A 34 -4.63 -2.21 -9.70
C GLN A 34 -3.26 -1.63 -9.36
N THR A 35 -2.20 -2.32 -9.78
CA THR A 35 -0.82 -1.85 -9.62
C THR A 35 -0.26 -1.50 -10.97
N VAL A 36 0.49 -0.39 -11.03
CA VAL A 36 1.23 -0.01 -12.24
C VAL A 36 2.70 -0.36 -12.02
N PRO A 37 3.26 -1.31 -12.78
CA PRO A 37 4.64 -1.74 -12.58
C PRO A 37 5.60 -0.58 -12.84
N ASN A 38 6.73 -0.60 -12.14
CA ASN A 38 7.84 0.36 -12.27
C ASN A 38 7.50 1.82 -11.96
N LYS A 39 6.29 2.12 -11.45
CA LYS A 39 5.91 3.45 -10.98
C LYS A 39 5.79 3.42 -9.46
N PHE A 40 6.49 4.34 -8.82
CA PHE A 40 6.57 4.42 -7.37
C PHE A 40 6.30 5.85 -6.91
N ILE A 41 5.67 5.97 -5.75
CA ILE A 41 5.60 7.20 -4.97
C ILE A 41 6.51 6.95 -3.77
N VAL A 42 7.56 7.76 -3.64
CA VAL A 42 8.51 7.66 -2.53
C VAL A 42 8.28 8.83 -1.59
N GLU A 43 8.03 8.51 -0.33
CA GLU A 43 7.96 9.48 0.75
C GLU A 43 9.36 9.71 1.34
N LEU A 44 9.66 10.95 1.66
CA LEU A 44 10.92 11.38 2.25
C LEU A 44 10.64 11.93 3.64
N ASP A 45 11.33 11.37 4.62
CA ASP A 45 11.29 11.92 5.97
C ASP A 45 12.07 13.24 6.01
N THR A 46 11.36 14.34 6.29
CA THR A 46 11.95 15.66 6.50
C THR A 46 12.77 15.77 7.77
N ILE A 47 12.67 14.80 8.69
CA ILE A 47 13.40 14.75 9.97
C ILE A 47 14.72 13.96 9.83
N ALA A 48 15.01 13.41 8.64
CA ALA A 48 16.26 12.68 8.43
C ALA A 48 17.48 13.60 8.60
N ASP A 49 18.13 13.46 9.77
CA ASP A 49 19.42 14.00 10.18
C ASP A 49 20.43 14.08 9.02
N THR A 50 20.38 15.17 8.27
CA THR A 50 21.45 15.55 7.34
C THR A 50 22.53 16.29 8.13
N HIS A 51 23.03 15.65 9.19
CA HIS A 51 24.24 16.05 9.90
C HIS A 51 25.46 15.81 8.99
N GLY A 52 25.70 16.71 8.03
CA GLY A 52 26.71 16.45 7.01
C GLY A 52 27.17 17.63 6.16
N LYS A 53 27.53 18.77 6.78
CA LYS A 53 28.35 19.89 6.23
C LYS A 53 27.98 20.53 4.88
N ARG A 54 26.99 20.03 4.12
CA ARG A 54 26.32 20.64 2.96
C ARG A 54 24.92 20.03 2.88
N SER A 55 23.88 20.72 3.35
CA SER A 55 22.52 20.17 3.26
C SER A 55 22.08 20.17 1.79
N LEU A 56 22.13 19.01 1.15
CA LEU A 56 21.43 18.80 -0.11
C LEU A 56 19.94 18.69 0.20
N SER A 57 19.08 19.05 -0.76
CA SER A 57 17.64 18.85 -0.56
C SER A 57 17.33 17.35 -0.40
N PRO A 58 16.31 16.94 0.36
CA PRO A 58 15.95 15.53 0.53
C PRO A 58 15.77 14.79 -0.81
N HIS A 59 15.20 15.46 -1.81
CA HIS A 59 15.05 14.94 -3.17
C HIS A 59 16.40 14.69 -3.85
N GLU A 60 17.33 15.63 -3.71
CA GLU A 60 18.66 15.52 -4.29
C GLU A 60 19.45 14.37 -3.68
N ASP A 61 19.34 14.13 -2.37
CA ASP A 61 19.94 12.97 -1.72
C ASP A 61 19.35 11.65 -2.22
N LEU A 62 18.03 11.58 -2.42
CA LEU A 62 17.39 10.43 -3.04
C LEU A 62 17.94 10.19 -4.46
N TYR A 63 17.99 11.23 -5.30
CA TYR A 63 18.47 11.10 -6.67
C TYR A 63 19.95 10.72 -6.73
N LYS A 64 20.76 11.27 -5.83
CA LYS A 64 22.17 10.92 -5.71
C LYS A 64 22.33 9.43 -5.35
N ASN A 65 21.52 8.91 -4.44
CA ASN A 65 21.55 7.49 -4.07
C ASN A 65 21.13 6.57 -5.22
N PHE A 66 20.15 6.96 -6.04
CA PHE A 66 19.78 6.19 -7.24
C PHE A 66 20.87 6.22 -8.31
N ARG A 67 21.47 7.39 -8.57
CA ARG A 67 22.58 7.52 -9.52
C ARG A 67 23.81 6.73 -9.08
N LYS A 68 24.16 6.74 -7.79
CA LYS A 68 25.26 5.93 -7.22
C LYS A 68 25.11 4.43 -7.48
N ARG A 69 23.87 3.95 -7.58
CA ARG A 69 23.55 2.53 -7.83
C ARG A 69 23.31 2.22 -9.31
N ALA A 70 23.58 3.17 -10.20
CA ALA A 70 23.32 3.07 -11.64
C ALA A 70 21.87 2.66 -11.96
N VAL A 71 20.92 3.04 -11.10
CA VAL A 71 19.50 2.80 -11.36
C VAL A 71 19.05 3.83 -12.38
N GLY A 72 18.48 3.38 -13.49
CA GLY A 72 17.79 4.26 -14.43
C GLY A 72 16.44 4.68 -13.85
N PHE A 73 16.18 5.98 -13.76
CA PHE A 73 14.89 6.48 -13.28
C PHE A 73 14.50 7.76 -14.02
N GLU A 74 13.21 8.08 -13.96
CA GLU A 74 12.61 9.31 -14.44
C GLU A 74 11.73 9.91 -13.34
N ILE A 75 11.87 11.21 -13.11
CA ILE A 75 11.09 11.93 -12.10
C ILE A 75 9.81 12.40 -12.79
N ASN A 76 8.67 11.85 -12.40
CA ASN A 76 7.37 12.24 -12.95
C ASN A 76 6.86 13.49 -12.24
N ARG A 77 7.04 13.57 -10.92
CA ARG A 77 6.59 14.70 -10.09
C ARG A 77 7.33 14.75 -8.76
N GLU A 78 7.70 15.94 -8.33
CA GLU A 78 8.17 16.20 -6.97
C GLU A 78 7.05 16.79 -6.12
N PHE A 79 7.03 16.42 -4.85
CA PHE A 79 6.10 16.90 -3.85
C PHE A 79 6.90 17.52 -2.71
N ASN A 80 6.53 18.75 -2.38
CA ASN A 80 7.13 19.51 -1.28
C ASN A 80 6.01 20.25 -0.54
N ALA A 81 5.06 19.50 -0.01
CA ALA A 81 4.00 20.03 0.83
C ALA A 81 4.38 19.77 2.29
N GLN A 82 4.93 20.81 2.94
CA GLN A 82 5.32 20.73 4.35
C GLN A 82 4.13 20.26 5.20
N ASN A 83 4.39 19.34 6.14
CA ASN A 83 3.41 18.74 7.04
C ASN A 83 2.30 17.90 6.38
N LEU A 84 2.36 17.67 5.06
CA LEU A 84 1.41 16.82 4.34
C LEU A 84 2.12 15.66 3.64
N PHE A 85 3.08 15.98 2.77
CA PHE A 85 3.82 14.98 2.01
C PHE A 85 5.04 15.63 1.35
N VAL A 86 6.22 15.10 1.66
CA VAL A 86 7.47 15.42 0.95
C VAL A 86 7.94 14.14 0.28
N GLY A 87 8.11 14.15 -1.02
CA GLY A 87 8.37 12.92 -1.77
C GLY A 87 8.41 13.09 -3.27
N ALA A 88 8.62 12.00 -4.01
CA ALA A 88 8.68 12.04 -5.46
C ALA A 88 7.92 10.86 -6.08
N ALA A 89 7.15 11.13 -7.13
CA ALA A 89 6.65 10.10 -8.03
C ALA A 89 7.69 9.85 -9.12
N LEU A 90 8.12 8.60 -9.26
CA LEU A 90 9.19 8.21 -10.15
C LEU A 90 8.88 6.93 -10.92
N THR A 91 9.39 6.87 -12.15
CA THR A 91 9.35 5.67 -12.98
C THR A 91 10.76 5.05 -13.01
N LEU A 92 10.89 3.79 -12.60
CA LEU A 92 12.14 3.05 -12.77
C LEU A 92 12.26 2.57 -14.21
N LYS A 93 13.42 2.81 -14.82
CA LYS A 93 13.77 2.25 -16.12
C LYS A 93 14.31 0.85 -15.87
N VAL A 94 13.57 -0.16 -16.32
CA VAL A 94 14.08 -1.53 -16.36
C VAL A 94 15.27 -1.52 -17.31
N SER A 95 16.48 -1.64 -16.79
CA SER A 95 17.60 -2.02 -17.63
C SER A 95 17.38 -3.49 -17.97
N SER A 96 17.14 -3.77 -19.24
CA SER A 96 17.38 -5.09 -19.79
C SER A 96 18.89 -5.32 -19.64
N ILE A 97 19.29 -5.90 -18.50
CA ILE A 97 20.62 -6.49 -18.35
C ILE A 97 20.65 -7.63 -19.38
N SER A 98 21.09 -7.29 -20.59
CA SER A 98 21.47 -8.26 -21.61
C SER A 98 22.66 -9.01 -21.05
N LEU A 99 22.40 -10.13 -20.40
CA LEU A 99 23.42 -11.12 -20.05
C LEU A 99 24.00 -11.65 -21.36
N ARG A 100 24.94 -10.88 -21.94
CA ARG A 100 25.81 -11.35 -23.00
C ARG A 100 26.83 -12.27 -22.34
N ILE A 101 26.37 -13.46 -21.97
CA ILE A 101 27.28 -14.57 -21.68
C ILE A 101 27.95 -14.87 -23.02
N LYS A 102 29.15 -14.34 -23.18
CA LYS A 102 30.04 -14.66 -24.29
C LYS A 102 30.41 -16.14 -24.08
N GLN A 103 29.69 -17.04 -24.75
CA GLN A 103 30.21 -18.39 -24.94
C GLN A 103 31.41 -18.24 -25.89
N SER A 104 32.58 -18.48 -25.31
CA SER A 104 33.86 -18.67 -26.00
C SER A 104 34.26 -20.12 -25.85
#